data_AF-A0A380RWU8-F1
#
_entry.id   AF-A0A380RWU8-F1
#
_cell.length_a   1.000
_cell.length_b   1.000
_cell.length_c   1.000
_cell.angle_alpha   90.00
_cell.angle_beta   90.00
_cell.angle_gamma   90.00
#
_symmetry.space_group_name_H-M   'P 1'
#
loop_
_entity.id
_entity.type
_entity.pdbx_description
1 polymer ?
#
loop_
_entity_poly.entity_id
_entity_poly.type
_entity_poly.pdbx_seq_one_letter_code
_entity_poly.pdbx_strand_id
1 'polypeptide(L)'
;MTIKMTLVLNTLESGDCSEQIKALLAGKNEEIEIINTADMKIAHCMGCNNCWLKTPGICAIKDDYEIILKKLVAAENFWVVADTKFGFIDYRGKRVLDRIVPMLNMYAEIRDGWERHQLRYHPLNFGFIYKGYGNRELLEEWSMRVARNLAGHSLGVISLDKDEACENAAVPSAKCVAPTSDEHVVIINGSPRVKKNSNTNKIIQAFAEGLEQAGFTHKLYSLSNHAEWDEAREAFMTNDNIIIAVPLFVECLPSLLLEFLSTLPTERKQPAKLSFILHGGFDEGHQLRLGEKFLQSLPAQLGCTSGGVLVKGGSFLLRNRENSYIKKMTDKMLASYTAMGLSFAQNGNFMTPEAKKFTGFEKNPKIGILLFNLIFKRIVKKNFERIAQKWGCTEPLDRKPY
;
A
#
# COMPACT_ATOMS: atom_id res chain seq x y z
N MET A 1 1.12 -25.93 -29.16
CA MET A 1 1.75 -25.25 -28.01
C MET A 1 1.13 -23.87 -27.92
N THR A 2 0.49 -23.53 -26.81
CA THR A 2 -0.03 -22.17 -26.58
C THR A 2 1.16 -21.25 -26.37
N ILE A 3 1.25 -20.16 -27.13
CA ILE A 3 2.26 -19.11 -26.91
C ILE A 3 1.94 -18.43 -25.59
N LYS A 4 2.93 -18.30 -24.71
CA LYS A 4 2.77 -17.59 -23.44
C LYS A 4 3.04 -16.11 -23.67
N MET A 5 2.08 -15.25 -23.34
CA MET A 5 2.26 -13.81 -23.42
C MET A 5 2.90 -13.29 -22.13
N THR A 6 4.05 -12.62 -22.26
CA THR A 6 4.74 -11.91 -21.19
C THR A 6 4.54 -10.41 -21.41
N LEU A 7 3.83 -9.75 -20.50
CA LEU A 7 3.68 -8.29 -20.51
C LEU A 7 4.74 -7.65 -19.61
N VAL A 8 5.48 -6.70 -20.15
CA VAL A 8 6.43 -5.88 -19.38
C VAL A 8 5.98 -4.43 -19.40
N LEU A 9 5.86 -3.83 -18.21
CA LEU A 9 5.64 -2.39 -18.07
C LEU A 9 6.96 -1.72 -17.69
N ASN A 10 7.54 -0.98 -18.62
CA ASN A 10 8.73 -0.19 -18.39
C ASN A 10 8.36 1.22 -17.93
N THR A 11 8.72 1.54 -16.68
CA THR A 11 8.34 2.79 -16.00
C THR A 11 9.52 3.75 -15.80
N LEU A 12 10.70 3.42 -16.33
CA LEU A 12 11.89 4.28 -16.30
C LEU A 12 11.62 5.58 -17.08
N GLU A 13 12.12 6.72 -16.58
CA GLU A 13 11.93 8.03 -17.23
C GLU A 13 12.75 8.20 -18.50
N SER A 14 13.91 7.54 -18.60
CA SER A 14 14.84 7.76 -19.71
C SER A 14 15.55 6.47 -20.10
N GLY A 15 15.66 6.26 -21.41
CA GLY A 15 16.36 5.13 -22.02
C GLY A 15 15.41 4.00 -22.40
N ASP A 16 15.41 3.65 -23.68
CA ASP A 16 14.79 2.41 -24.13
C ASP A 16 15.69 1.23 -23.77
N CYS A 17 15.37 0.55 -22.67
CA CYS A 17 16.03 -0.68 -22.26
C CYS A 17 15.33 -1.94 -22.80
N SER A 18 14.45 -1.82 -23.80
CA SER A 18 13.66 -2.93 -24.34
C SER A 18 14.52 -4.11 -24.77
N GLU A 19 15.64 -3.88 -25.46
CA GLU A 19 16.52 -4.96 -25.90
C GLU A 19 17.23 -5.64 -24.72
N GLN A 20 17.60 -4.88 -23.69
CA GLN A 20 18.18 -5.43 -22.47
C GLN A 20 17.14 -6.26 -21.70
N ILE A 21 15.89 -5.77 -21.58
CA ILE A 21 14.77 -6.48 -20.97
C ILE A 21 14.50 -7.80 -21.73
N LYS A 22 14.39 -7.74 -23.06
CA LYS A 22 14.19 -8.93 -23.89
C LYS A 22 15.32 -9.94 -23.72
N ALA A 23 16.57 -9.49 -23.63
CA ALA A 23 17.71 -10.36 -23.39
C ALA A 23 17.65 -11.02 -21.99
N LEU A 24 17.26 -10.28 -20.96
CA LEU A 24 17.09 -10.81 -19.59
C LEU A 24 15.97 -11.85 -19.50
N LEU A 25 14.91 -11.68 -20.29
CA LEU A 25 13.71 -12.53 -20.29
C LEU A 25 13.71 -13.56 -21.43
N ALA A 26 14.82 -13.74 -22.14
CA ALA A 26 14.87 -14.60 -23.31
C ALA A 26 14.57 -16.08 -22.94
N GLY A 27 13.52 -16.65 -23.55
CA GLY A 27 13.09 -18.03 -23.35
C GLY A 27 12.44 -18.63 -24.60
N LYS A 28 12.35 -19.97 -24.67
CA LYS A 28 11.67 -20.65 -25.80
C LYS A 28 10.15 -20.51 -25.63
N ASN A 29 9.47 -20.00 -26.67
CA ASN A 29 8.01 -19.96 -26.81
C ASN A 29 7.26 -18.89 -25.97
N GLU A 30 7.91 -17.77 -25.66
CA GLU A 30 7.31 -16.57 -25.06
C GLU A 30 7.23 -15.40 -26.05
N GLU A 31 6.06 -14.76 -26.12
CA GLU A 31 5.87 -13.48 -26.79
C GLU A 31 5.99 -12.36 -25.74
N ILE A 32 7.04 -11.54 -25.86
CA ILE A 32 7.30 -10.43 -24.93
C ILE A 32 6.75 -9.14 -25.53
N GLU A 33 5.73 -8.59 -24.89
CA GLU A 33 5.23 -7.24 -25.19
C GLU A 33 5.71 -6.25 -24.13
N ILE A 34 6.42 -5.20 -24.56
CA ILE A 34 6.92 -4.14 -23.69
C ILE A 34 6.11 -2.87 -23.92
N ILE A 35 5.57 -2.30 -22.85
CA ILE A 35 4.90 -1.00 -22.86
C ILE A 35 5.76 -0.03 -22.04
N ASN A 36 6.27 1.00 -22.72
CA ASN A 36 6.91 2.13 -22.06
C ASN A 36 5.83 3.09 -21.54
N THR A 37 5.79 3.30 -20.23
CA THR A 37 4.73 4.09 -19.58
C THR A 37 5.12 5.54 -19.30
N ALA A 38 6.34 5.96 -19.66
CA ALA A 38 6.86 7.30 -19.38
C ALA A 38 5.96 8.41 -19.96
N ASP A 39 5.47 8.22 -21.18
CA ASP A 39 4.60 9.18 -21.88
C ASP A 39 3.10 8.93 -21.65
N MET A 40 2.74 7.88 -20.89
CA MET A 40 1.34 7.54 -20.62
C MET A 40 0.78 8.40 -19.48
N LYS A 41 -0.44 8.90 -19.68
CA LYS A 41 -1.19 9.59 -18.63
C LYS A 41 -1.84 8.54 -17.74
N ILE A 42 -1.18 8.18 -16.65
CA ILE A 42 -1.69 7.24 -15.65
C ILE A 42 -1.77 7.97 -14.32
N ALA A 43 -2.95 7.99 -13.70
CA ALA A 43 -3.13 8.57 -12.38
C ALA A 43 -2.90 7.53 -11.26
N HIS A 44 -2.60 8.03 -10.05
CA HIS A 44 -2.55 7.18 -8.86
C HIS A 44 -3.88 6.45 -8.61
N CYS A 45 -3.78 5.22 -8.08
CA CYS A 45 -4.96 4.56 -7.56
C CYS A 45 -5.48 5.31 -6.32
N MET A 46 -6.69 5.85 -6.41
CA MET A 46 -7.35 6.52 -5.26
C MET A 46 -7.91 5.52 -4.22
N GLY A 47 -7.77 4.22 -4.47
CA GLY A 47 -8.42 3.15 -3.71
C GLY A 47 -9.94 3.26 -3.68
N CYS A 48 -10.60 3.96 -4.62
CA CYS A 48 -12.04 4.28 -4.56
C CYS A 48 -12.96 3.06 -4.30
N ASN A 49 -12.53 1.87 -4.76
CA ASN A 49 -13.27 0.61 -4.81
C ASN A 49 -14.42 0.60 -5.85
N ASN A 50 -14.47 1.57 -6.76
CA ASN A 50 -15.48 1.59 -7.83
C ASN A 50 -15.31 0.41 -8.80
N CYS A 51 -14.07 0.07 -9.15
CA CYS A 51 -13.76 -1.10 -10.00
C CYS A 51 -14.19 -2.44 -9.38
N TRP A 52 -14.60 -2.43 -8.11
CA TRP A 52 -15.10 -3.60 -7.41
C TRP A 52 -16.59 -3.51 -7.11
N LEU A 53 -17.09 -2.33 -6.70
CA LEU A 53 -18.44 -2.17 -6.14
C LEU A 53 -19.39 -1.32 -6.98
N LYS A 54 -18.93 -0.62 -8.02
CA LYS A 54 -19.80 0.23 -8.84
C LYS A 54 -19.76 -0.18 -10.31
N THR A 55 -18.56 -0.40 -10.84
CA THR A 55 -18.29 -0.80 -12.21
C THR A 55 -17.35 -2.00 -12.18
N PRO A 56 -17.83 -3.22 -11.87
CA PRO A 56 -16.98 -4.40 -11.66
C PRO A 56 -16.00 -4.65 -12.81
N GLY A 57 -14.70 -4.68 -12.50
CA GLY A 57 -13.60 -4.85 -13.45
C GLY A 57 -13.21 -3.60 -14.25
N ILE A 58 -13.98 -2.51 -14.18
CA ILE A 58 -13.72 -1.28 -14.94
C ILE A 58 -13.30 -0.17 -14.00
N CYS A 59 -12.14 0.43 -14.25
CA CYS A 59 -11.67 1.55 -13.44
C CYS A 59 -12.53 2.81 -13.62
N ALA A 60 -12.70 3.56 -12.54
CA ALA A 60 -13.39 4.85 -12.54
C ALA A 60 -12.52 5.99 -13.09
N ILE A 61 -11.20 5.87 -13.05
CA ILE A 61 -10.29 6.82 -13.71
C ILE A 61 -10.16 6.38 -15.16
N LYS A 62 -10.53 7.27 -16.09
CA LYS A 62 -10.44 7.07 -17.54
C LYS A 62 -9.14 7.68 -18.04
N ASP A 63 -8.12 6.84 -18.10
CA ASP A 63 -6.75 7.20 -18.42
C ASP A 63 -6.09 6.03 -19.19
N ASP A 64 -4.82 6.19 -19.57
CA ASP A 64 -4.16 5.23 -20.49
C ASP A 64 -3.94 3.84 -19.86
N TYR A 65 -4.19 3.69 -18.55
CA TYR A 65 -4.06 2.41 -17.85
C TYR A 65 -5.06 1.34 -18.35
N GLU A 66 -6.19 1.73 -18.95
CA GLU A 66 -7.15 0.76 -19.48
C GLU A 66 -6.53 -0.14 -20.57
N ILE A 67 -5.58 0.39 -21.35
CA ILE A 67 -4.84 -0.37 -22.37
C ILE A 67 -4.01 -1.47 -21.69
N ILE A 68 -3.30 -1.11 -20.62
CA ILE A 68 -2.50 -2.04 -19.82
C ILE A 68 -3.37 -3.12 -19.20
N LEU A 69 -4.51 -2.75 -18.60
CA LEU A 69 -5.40 -3.71 -17.95
C LEU A 69 -5.93 -4.77 -18.92
N LYS A 70 -6.33 -4.38 -20.14
CA LYS A 70 -6.78 -5.34 -21.17
C LYS A 70 -5.69 -6.32 -21.57
N LYS A 71 -4.42 -5.87 -21.61
CA LYS A 71 -3.27 -6.74 -21.89
C LYS A 71 -2.94 -7.66 -20.73
N LEU A 72 -3.08 -7.20 -19.49
CA LEU A 72 -2.93 -8.06 -18.30
C LEU A 72 -3.94 -9.22 -18.27
N VAL A 73 -5.13 -9.06 -18.85
CA VAL A 73 -6.16 -10.11 -18.98
C VAL A 73 -5.79 -11.20 -20.00
N ALA A 74 -4.83 -10.92 -20.89
CA ALA A 74 -4.32 -11.89 -21.86
C ALA A 74 -2.93 -12.46 -21.47
N ALA A 75 -2.23 -11.83 -20.51
CA ALA A 75 -0.87 -12.16 -20.13
C ALA A 75 -0.80 -13.34 -19.16
N GLU A 76 0.21 -14.20 -19.28
CA GLU A 76 0.52 -15.22 -18.27
C GLU A 76 1.56 -14.70 -17.25
N ASN A 77 2.52 -13.91 -17.75
CA ASN A 77 3.60 -13.31 -16.98
C ASN A 77 3.48 -11.80 -17.02
N PHE A 78 3.70 -11.16 -15.88
CA PHE A 78 3.72 -9.71 -15.75
C PHE A 78 5.01 -9.25 -15.06
N TRP A 79 5.77 -8.40 -15.74
CA TRP A 79 6.95 -7.75 -15.19
C TRP A 79 6.73 -6.24 -15.07
N VAL A 80 7.20 -5.67 -13.96
CA VAL A 80 7.39 -4.23 -13.84
C VAL A 80 8.88 -3.95 -13.88
N VAL A 81 9.28 -2.99 -14.72
CA VAL A 81 10.64 -2.43 -14.75
C VAL A 81 10.57 -1.01 -14.20
N ALA A 82 11.33 -0.71 -13.15
CA ALA A 82 11.29 0.61 -12.51
C ALA A 82 12.62 1.02 -11.90
N ASP A 83 12.78 2.32 -11.67
CA ASP A 83 13.82 2.84 -10.78
C ASP A 83 13.50 2.46 -9.33
N THR A 84 14.51 2.61 -8.48
CA THR A 84 14.38 2.39 -7.04
C THR A 84 14.48 3.69 -6.26
N LYS A 85 13.73 3.76 -5.16
CA LYS A 85 13.85 4.81 -4.15
C LYS A 85 13.67 4.19 -2.77
N PHE A 86 14.50 4.61 -1.83
CA PHE A 86 14.52 4.10 -0.46
C PHE A 86 14.76 2.57 -0.36
N GLY A 87 15.51 2.00 -1.32
CA GLY A 87 15.71 0.56 -1.44
C GLY A 87 14.47 -0.22 -1.89
N PHE A 88 13.41 0.45 -2.38
CA PHE A 88 12.17 -0.15 -2.85
C PHE A 88 11.82 0.38 -4.25
N ILE A 89 10.75 -0.13 -4.86
CA ILE A 89 10.23 0.41 -6.14
C ILE A 89 9.88 1.90 -6.00
N ASP A 90 10.23 2.71 -7.00
CA ASP A 90 9.86 4.13 -7.03
C ASP A 90 8.34 4.34 -7.20
N TYR A 91 7.91 5.59 -7.14
CA TYR A 91 6.49 5.91 -7.22
C TYR A 91 5.90 5.66 -8.61
N ARG A 92 6.68 5.74 -9.70
CA ARG A 92 6.21 5.52 -11.08
C ARG A 92 5.89 4.04 -11.30
N GLY A 93 6.80 3.15 -10.91
CA GLY A 93 6.58 1.71 -10.89
C GLY A 93 5.41 1.32 -9.98
N LYS A 94 5.34 1.90 -8.77
CA LYS A 94 4.24 1.60 -7.86
C LYS A 94 2.89 2.12 -8.38
N ARG A 95 2.87 3.23 -9.13
CA ARG A 95 1.67 3.84 -9.69
C ARG A 95 0.96 2.91 -10.67
N VAL A 96 1.70 2.21 -11.54
CA VAL A 96 1.11 1.21 -12.45
C VAL A 96 0.70 -0.07 -11.71
N LEU A 97 1.47 -0.48 -10.70
CA LEU A 97 1.13 -1.70 -9.96
C LEU A 97 -0.09 -1.50 -9.05
N ASP A 98 -0.24 -0.36 -8.40
CA ASP A 98 -1.41 -0.03 -7.56
C ASP A 98 -2.75 -0.08 -8.31
N ARG A 99 -2.68 -0.02 -9.64
CA ARG A 99 -3.83 -0.01 -10.54
C ARG A 99 -4.23 -1.40 -11.01
N ILE A 100 -3.51 -2.47 -10.63
CA ILE A 100 -3.81 -3.87 -11.02
C ILE A 100 -5.06 -4.44 -10.34
N VAL A 101 -5.60 -3.73 -9.35
CA VAL A 101 -6.75 -4.11 -8.51
C VAL A 101 -7.97 -4.67 -9.29
N PRO A 102 -8.31 -4.21 -10.51
CA PRO A 102 -9.40 -4.81 -11.29
C PRO A 102 -9.19 -6.27 -11.71
N MET A 103 -7.94 -6.78 -11.67
CA MET A 103 -7.64 -8.22 -11.84
C MET A 103 -8.20 -9.09 -10.70
N LEU A 104 -8.55 -8.45 -9.59
CA LEU A 104 -9.14 -9.04 -8.40
C LEU A 104 -10.61 -8.59 -8.25
N ASN A 105 -11.36 -9.26 -7.39
CA ASN A 105 -12.69 -8.84 -7.00
C ASN A 105 -12.78 -8.60 -5.47
N MET A 106 -13.87 -7.96 -5.03
CA MET A 106 -14.04 -7.56 -3.63
C MET A 106 -14.10 -8.75 -2.66
N TYR A 107 -14.53 -9.91 -3.13
CA TYR A 107 -14.71 -11.06 -2.25
C TYR A 107 -13.36 -11.55 -1.77
N ALA A 108 -13.32 -11.92 -0.50
CA ALA A 108 -12.17 -12.55 0.13
C ALA A 108 -12.36 -14.06 0.21
N GLU A 109 -11.26 -14.79 0.15
CA GLU A 109 -11.17 -16.21 0.38
C GLU A 109 -9.90 -16.52 1.20
N ILE A 110 -9.86 -17.72 1.77
CA ILE A 110 -8.62 -18.24 2.35
C ILE A 110 -7.93 -19.07 1.26
N ARG A 111 -6.76 -18.61 0.82
CA ARG A 111 -5.89 -19.30 -0.15
C ARG A 111 -4.49 -19.41 0.46
N ASP A 112 -3.92 -20.60 0.42
CA ASP A 112 -2.61 -20.92 1.04
C ASP A 112 -2.55 -20.57 2.54
N GLY A 113 -3.72 -20.67 3.20
CA GLY A 113 -3.90 -20.38 4.62
C GLY A 113 -3.99 -18.89 4.99
N TRP A 114 -4.04 -17.98 4.02
CA TRP A 114 -4.06 -16.52 4.23
C TRP A 114 -5.32 -15.91 3.61
N GLU A 115 -5.82 -14.80 4.16
CA GLU A 115 -6.85 -13.99 3.50
C GLU A 115 -6.29 -13.40 2.19
N ARG A 116 -7.03 -13.62 1.10
CA ARG A 116 -6.73 -13.09 -0.23
C ARG A 116 -8.00 -12.65 -0.90
N HIS A 117 -7.90 -11.70 -1.84
CA HIS A 117 -9.00 -11.43 -2.74
C HIS A 117 -9.14 -12.55 -3.76
N GLN A 118 -10.40 -12.87 -4.10
CA GLN A 118 -10.68 -13.77 -5.21
C GLN A 118 -10.24 -13.13 -6.53
N LEU A 119 -9.76 -13.97 -7.45
CA LEU A 119 -9.41 -13.50 -8.78
C LEU A 119 -10.65 -13.10 -9.58
N ARG A 120 -10.55 -12.07 -10.41
CA ARG A 120 -11.53 -11.80 -11.46
C ARG A 120 -11.21 -12.59 -12.71
N TYR A 121 -9.93 -12.65 -13.10
CA TYR A 121 -9.47 -13.33 -14.30
C TYR A 121 -8.73 -14.63 -13.94
N HIS A 122 -7.59 -14.90 -14.58
CA HIS A 122 -6.74 -16.06 -14.34
C HIS A 122 -5.57 -15.69 -13.39
N PRO A 123 -4.85 -16.69 -12.86
CA PRO A 123 -3.59 -16.47 -12.17
C PRO A 123 -2.60 -15.69 -13.04
N LEU A 124 -1.82 -14.80 -12.43
CA LEU A 124 -0.81 -14.00 -13.13
C LEU A 124 0.52 -14.08 -12.40
N ASN A 125 1.55 -14.60 -13.07
CA ASN A 125 2.91 -14.63 -12.52
C ASN A 125 3.47 -13.21 -12.49
N PHE A 126 4.27 -12.90 -11.47
CA PHE A 126 4.80 -11.55 -11.28
C PHE A 126 6.30 -11.55 -11.05
N GLY A 127 7.01 -10.66 -11.73
CA GLY A 127 8.42 -10.39 -11.51
C GLY A 127 8.71 -8.88 -11.48
N PHE A 128 9.87 -8.53 -10.93
CA PHE A 128 10.31 -7.14 -10.84
C PHE A 128 11.73 -7.00 -11.38
N ILE A 129 11.93 -6.05 -12.28
CA ILE A 129 13.25 -5.65 -12.76
C ILE A 129 13.51 -4.24 -12.25
N TYR A 130 14.66 -4.00 -11.64
CA TYR A 130 14.94 -2.71 -11.01
C TYR A 130 16.24 -2.09 -11.47
N LYS A 131 16.29 -0.76 -11.49
CA LYS A 131 17.48 0.04 -11.73
C LYS A 131 17.86 0.83 -10.47
N GLY A 132 19.16 0.94 -10.19
CA GLY A 132 19.70 1.60 -9.01
C GLY A 132 19.69 0.73 -7.75
N TYR A 133 19.87 1.37 -6.59
CA TYR A 133 19.97 0.67 -5.31
C TYR A 133 18.62 0.12 -4.82
N GLY A 134 18.46 -1.20 -4.89
CA GLY A 134 17.33 -1.94 -4.33
C GLY A 134 17.72 -2.81 -3.13
N ASN A 135 16.93 -2.78 -2.06
CA ASN A 135 17.01 -3.78 -1.00
C ASN A 135 16.44 -5.10 -1.54
N ARG A 136 17.32 -5.97 -2.04
CA ARG A 136 16.94 -7.20 -2.74
C ARG A 136 16.06 -8.12 -1.90
N GLU A 137 16.37 -8.31 -0.61
CA GLU A 137 15.57 -9.16 0.28
C GLU A 137 14.12 -8.65 0.39
N LEU A 138 13.95 -7.33 0.60
CA LEU A 138 12.62 -6.71 0.67
C LEU A 138 11.88 -6.83 -0.67
N LEU A 139 12.57 -6.59 -1.79
CA LEU A 139 11.99 -6.66 -3.13
C LEU A 139 11.58 -8.09 -3.50
N GLU A 140 12.37 -9.11 -3.14
CA GLU A 140 12.05 -10.52 -3.37
C GLU A 140 10.82 -10.96 -2.56
N GLU A 141 10.76 -10.59 -1.27
CA GLU A 141 9.60 -10.89 -0.44
C GLU A 141 8.33 -10.18 -0.99
N TRP A 142 8.47 -8.94 -1.42
CA TRP A 142 7.37 -8.16 -2.00
C TRP A 142 6.88 -8.77 -3.30
N SER A 143 7.79 -9.07 -4.25
CA SER A 143 7.45 -9.71 -5.52
C SER A 143 6.72 -11.04 -5.30
N MET A 144 7.21 -11.88 -4.37
CA MET A 144 6.55 -13.13 -3.99
C MET A 144 5.12 -12.90 -3.45
N ARG A 145 4.93 -11.92 -2.57
CA ARG A 145 3.61 -11.63 -1.99
C ARG A 145 2.63 -11.06 -3.02
N VAL A 146 3.10 -10.23 -3.95
CA VAL A 146 2.31 -9.73 -5.08
C VAL A 146 1.86 -10.89 -5.97
N ALA A 147 2.78 -11.77 -6.38
CA ALA A 147 2.46 -12.95 -7.17
C ALA A 147 1.39 -13.83 -6.48
N ARG A 148 1.54 -14.08 -5.18
CA ARG A 148 0.58 -14.87 -4.38
C ARG A 148 -0.81 -14.22 -4.31
N ASN A 149 -0.92 -12.90 -4.22
CA ASN A 149 -2.21 -12.21 -4.32
C ASN A 149 -2.91 -12.44 -5.65
N LEU A 150 -2.12 -12.53 -6.73
CA LEU A 150 -2.58 -12.82 -8.08
C LEU A 150 -2.66 -14.34 -8.35
N ALA A 151 -2.50 -15.18 -7.32
CA ALA A 151 -2.44 -16.64 -7.39
C ALA A 151 -1.40 -17.22 -8.38
N GLY A 152 -0.45 -16.40 -8.82
CA GLY A 152 0.65 -16.82 -9.68
C GLY A 152 1.92 -17.12 -8.90
N HIS A 153 3.00 -17.35 -9.65
CA HIS A 153 4.33 -17.59 -9.13
C HIS A 153 5.20 -16.33 -9.21
N SER A 154 6.11 -16.20 -8.25
CA SER A 154 7.17 -15.19 -8.35
C SER A 154 8.11 -15.59 -9.48
N LEU A 155 8.33 -14.67 -10.41
CA LEU A 155 9.35 -14.79 -11.46
C LEU A 155 10.71 -14.26 -10.99
N GLY A 156 10.78 -13.75 -9.75
CA GLY A 156 12.00 -13.25 -9.13
C GLY A 156 12.16 -11.74 -9.23
N VAL A 157 13.35 -11.30 -8.83
CA VAL A 157 13.78 -9.90 -8.87
C VAL A 157 15.13 -9.82 -9.56
N ILE A 158 15.26 -8.96 -10.57
CA ILE A 158 16.44 -8.84 -11.41
C ILE A 158 16.95 -7.40 -11.39
N SER A 159 18.25 -7.20 -11.19
CA SER A 159 18.88 -5.89 -11.38
C SER A 159 19.14 -5.64 -12.87
N LEU A 160 18.80 -4.45 -13.37
CA LEU A 160 19.21 -3.97 -14.70
C LEU A 160 20.70 -3.60 -14.72
N ASP A 161 21.24 -3.16 -13.59
CA ASP A 161 22.65 -2.86 -13.44
C ASP A 161 23.36 -4.20 -13.22
N LYS A 162 24.12 -4.68 -14.21
CA LYS A 162 24.84 -5.97 -14.16
C LYS A 162 25.82 -5.97 -13.00
N ASP A 163 25.71 -6.92 -12.07
CA ASP A 163 26.73 -7.39 -11.09
C ASP A 163 27.73 -6.36 -10.53
N GLU A 164 27.40 -5.08 -10.42
CA GLU A 164 28.07 -4.21 -9.47
C GLU A 164 27.43 -4.51 -8.14
N ALA A 165 28.21 -5.21 -7.29
CA ALA A 165 27.86 -5.57 -5.93
C ALA A 165 27.23 -4.37 -5.19
N CYS A 166 25.90 -4.25 -5.27
CA CYS A 166 25.08 -3.43 -4.38
C CYS A 166 24.95 -4.10 -3.01
N GLU A 167 25.70 -5.19 -2.78
CA GLU A 167 26.02 -5.70 -1.46
C GLU A 167 26.93 -4.68 -0.79
N ASN A 168 26.38 -3.92 0.17
CA ASN A 168 27.06 -3.00 1.08
C ASN A 168 27.09 -1.50 0.71
N ALA A 169 26.26 -1.01 -0.21
CA ALA A 169 25.96 0.42 -0.19
C ALA A 169 25.23 0.73 1.13
N ALA A 170 25.98 1.29 2.09
CA ALA A 170 25.46 1.70 3.37
C ALA A 170 24.24 2.59 3.12
N VAL A 171 23.12 2.26 3.76
CA VAL A 171 21.97 3.17 3.82
C VAL A 171 22.53 4.50 4.29
N PRO A 172 22.43 5.59 3.51
CA PRO A 172 22.93 6.89 3.94
C PRO A 172 22.24 7.24 5.25
N SER A 173 22.94 7.09 6.36
CA SER A 173 22.40 7.37 7.68
C SER A 173 22.68 8.83 7.96
N ALA A 174 21.64 9.67 7.93
CA ALA A 174 21.78 11.00 8.50
C ALA A 174 21.99 10.88 10.02
N LYS A 175 22.81 11.76 10.60
CA LYS A 175 23.07 11.78 12.04
C LYS A 175 21.74 11.93 12.79
N CYS A 176 21.39 10.90 13.55
CA CYS A 176 20.19 10.86 14.38
C CYS A 176 20.42 11.69 15.66
N VAL A 177 19.58 12.69 15.90
CA VAL A 177 19.55 13.46 17.15
C VAL A 177 18.14 13.38 17.71
N ALA A 178 18.01 13.21 19.03
CA ALA A 178 16.71 13.06 19.69
C ALA A 178 15.93 14.40 19.68
N PRO A 179 14.60 14.37 19.46
CA PRO A 179 13.76 15.57 19.49
C PRO A 179 13.65 16.19 20.89
N THR A 180 13.40 17.49 20.95
CA THR A 180 13.12 18.26 22.18
C THR A 180 11.61 18.33 22.36
N SER A 181 11.08 17.75 23.44
CA SER A 181 9.65 17.53 23.65
C SER A 181 8.79 18.80 23.56
N ASP A 182 8.16 19.03 22.41
CA ASP A 182 7.01 19.91 22.28
C ASP A 182 5.72 19.09 22.19
N GLU A 183 4.66 19.60 22.82
CA GLU A 183 3.30 19.04 22.85
C GLU A 183 2.56 19.24 21.51
N HIS A 184 3.26 19.11 20.38
CA HIS A 184 2.72 19.26 19.02
C HIS A 184 3.09 18.07 18.13
N VAL A 185 2.11 17.56 17.37
CA VAL A 185 2.32 16.47 16.40
C VAL A 185 1.87 16.87 15.00
N VAL A 186 2.77 16.76 14.03
CA VAL A 186 2.41 16.83 12.60
C VAL A 186 1.95 15.46 12.13
N ILE A 187 0.73 15.36 11.63
CA ILE A 187 0.16 14.13 11.07
C ILE A 187 -0.03 14.29 9.56
N ILE A 188 0.57 13.41 8.77
CA ILE A 188 0.39 13.33 7.32
C ILE A 188 -0.46 12.10 7.00
N ASN A 189 -1.62 12.34 6.39
CA ASN A 189 -2.48 11.30 5.86
C ASN A 189 -1.95 10.86 4.47
N GLY A 190 -1.29 9.70 4.44
CA GLY A 190 -0.73 9.09 3.24
C GLY A 190 -1.75 8.42 2.33
N SER A 191 -3.06 8.51 2.64
CA SER A 191 -4.10 7.92 1.81
C SER A 191 -4.33 8.71 0.51
N PRO A 192 -4.34 8.05 -0.65
CA PRO A 192 -4.75 8.66 -1.92
C PRO A 192 -6.24 9.04 -1.97
N ARG A 193 -7.01 8.68 -0.95
CA ARG A 193 -8.44 8.90 -0.93
C ARG A 193 -8.77 10.21 -0.22
N VAL A 194 -9.63 11.01 -0.85
CA VAL A 194 -10.14 12.27 -0.26
C VAL A 194 -10.69 12.09 1.16
N LYS A 195 -10.47 13.10 2.01
CA LYS A 195 -10.76 13.09 3.47
C LYS A 195 -12.13 12.46 3.79
N LYS A 196 -13.20 12.92 3.12
CA LYS A 196 -14.59 12.45 3.35
C LYS A 196 -14.76 10.92 3.32
N ASN A 197 -14.03 10.24 2.44
CA ASN A 197 -14.19 8.80 2.22
C ASN A 197 -13.06 7.95 2.82
N SER A 198 -12.07 8.59 3.48
CA SER A 198 -10.82 7.95 3.92
C SER A 198 -10.95 7.26 5.27
N ASN A 199 -10.70 5.94 5.27
CA ASN A 199 -10.56 5.16 6.50
C ASN A 199 -9.36 5.67 7.33
N THR A 200 -8.25 6.00 6.65
CA THR A 200 -7.05 6.58 7.26
C THR A 200 -7.39 7.90 7.97
N ASN A 201 -8.20 8.77 7.36
CA ASN A 201 -8.64 10.01 8.02
C ASN A 201 -9.46 9.72 9.29
N LYS A 202 -10.37 8.76 9.27
CA LYS A 202 -11.15 8.38 10.47
C LYS A 202 -10.24 7.83 11.59
N ILE A 203 -9.23 7.04 11.22
CA ILE A 203 -8.22 6.52 12.16
C ILE A 203 -7.42 7.68 12.77
N ILE A 204 -6.94 8.61 11.94
CA ILE A 204 -6.20 9.79 12.41
C ILE A 204 -7.03 10.61 13.38
N GLN A 205 -8.30 10.89 13.06
CA GLN A 205 -9.18 11.67 13.93
C GLN A 205 -9.34 11.00 15.30
N ALA A 206 -9.64 9.70 15.34
CA ALA A 206 -9.76 8.97 16.60
C ALA A 206 -8.43 8.94 17.39
N PHE A 207 -7.30 8.80 16.71
CA PHE A 207 -5.98 8.87 17.34
C PHE A 207 -5.67 10.27 17.90
N ALA A 208 -5.98 11.31 17.12
CA ALA A 208 -5.77 12.70 17.49
C ALA A 208 -6.65 13.13 18.69
N GLU A 209 -7.90 12.64 18.77
CA GLU A 209 -8.74 12.79 19.97
C GLU A 209 -8.02 12.29 21.24
N GLY A 210 -7.23 11.21 21.12
CA GLY A 210 -6.42 10.70 22.23
C GLY A 210 -5.22 11.58 22.57
N LEU A 211 -4.58 12.18 21.57
CA LEU A 211 -3.51 13.17 21.79
C LEU A 211 -4.06 14.41 22.52
N GLU A 212 -5.20 14.94 22.06
CA GLU A 212 -5.83 16.14 22.61
C GLU A 212 -6.29 15.95 24.06
N GLN A 213 -6.80 14.76 24.40
CA GLN A 213 -7.13 14.41 25.79
C GLN A 213 -5.91 14.43 26.71
N ALA A 214 -4.70 14.24 26.17
CA ALA A 214 -3.44 14.32 26.90
C ALA A 214 -2.79 15.72 26.83
N GLY A 215 -3.46 16.72 26.26
CA GLY A 215 -2.95 18.10 26.16
C GLY A 215 -2.13 18.40 24.90
N PHE A 216 -1.94 17.43 24.00
CA PHE A 216 -1.18 17.65 22.78
C PHE A 216 -2.02 18.37 21.72
N THR A 217 -1.38 19.24 20.96
CA THR A 217 -1.92 19.83 19.74
C THR A 217 -1.48 19.02 18.52
N HIS A 218 -2.22 19.13 17.42
CA HIS A 218 -1.83 18.47 16.18
C HIS A 218 -2.17 19.29 14.93
N LYS A 219 -1.40 19.08 13.86
CA LYS A 219 -1.68 19.62 12.52
C LYS A 219 -1.80 18.48 11.53
N LEU A 220 -2.88 18.44 10.76
CA LEU A 220 -3.16 17.39 9.78
C LEU A 220 -3.02 17.90 8.34
N TYR A 221 -2.16 17.24 7.56
CA TYR A 221 -2.08 17.38 6.10
C TYR A 221 -2.56 16.10 5.40
N SER A 222 -3.21 16.21 4.25
CA SER A 222 -3.65 15.05 3.46
C SER A 222 -3.11 15.08 2.04
N LEU A 223 -2.35 14.05 1.68
CA LEU A 223 -1.71 13.97 0.38
C LEU A 223 -2.70 13.88 -0.78
N SER A 224 -3.93 13.43 -0.53
CA SER A 224 -5.02 13.49 -1.53
C SER A 224 -5.44 14.91 -1.92
N ASN A 225 -4.96 15.94 -1.23
CA ASN A 225 -5.09 17.35 -1.60
C ASN A 225 -3.72 17.92 -1.97
N HIS A 226 -3.42 18.01 -3.27
CA HIS A 226 -2.11 18.50 -3.74
C HIS A 226 -1.81 19.95 -3.33
N ALA A 227 -2.84 20.77 -3.05
CA ALA A 227 -2.64 22.13 -2.55
C ALA A 227 -1.99 22.17 -1.15
N GLU A 228 -2.07 21.08 -0.38
CA GLU A 228 -1.44 20.98 0.95
C GLU A 228 0.03 20.52 0.89
N TRP A 229 0.57 20.18 -0.29
CA TRP A 229 1.89 19.52 -0.38
C TRP A 229 3.06 20.40 0.03
N ASP A 230 3.07 21.67 -0.37
CA ASP A 230 4.14 22.60 0.01
C ASP A 230 4.20 22.80 1.52
N GLU A 231 3.05 23.03 2.14
CA GLU A 231 2.94 23.15 3.60
C GLU A 231 3.28 21.85 4.31
N ALA A 232 2.85 20.70 3.77
CA ALA A 232 3.16 19.39 4.35
C ALA A 232 4.67 19.09 4.30
N ARG A 233 5.36 19.46 3.21
CA ARG A 233 6.82 19.36 3.11
C ARG A 233 7.48 20.27 4.13
N GLU A 234 7.09 21.54 4.20
CA GLU A 234 7.69 22.47 5.14
C GLU A 234 7.49 22.02 6.59
N ALA A 235 6.28 21.58 6.95
CA ALA A 235 5.98 21.02 8.26
C ALA A 235 6.80 19.76 8.54
N PHE A 236 6.94 18.86 7.56
CA PHE A 236 7.81 17.68 7.68
C PHE A 236 9.27 18.07 7.96
N MET A 237 9.77 19.18 7.42
CA MET A 237 11.18 19.59 7.58
C MET A 237 11.43 20.37 8.87
N THR A 238 10.43 21.05 9.41
CA THR A 238 10.54 22.02 10.52
C THR A 238 9.90 21.56 11.83
N ASN A 239 9.32 20.37 11.87
CA ASN A 239 8.76 19.79 13.09
C ASN A 239 9.55 18.54 13.50
N ASP A 240 9.48 18.22 14.79
CA ASP A 240 10.27 17.18 15.44
C ASP A 240 9.47 15.91 15.77
N ASN A 241 8.14 15.99 15.91
CA ASN A 241 7.24 14.84 16.11
C ASN A 241 6.29 14.68 14.92
N ILE A 242 6.60 13.68 14.07
CA ILE A 242 5.90 13.46 12.81
C ILE A 242 5.28 12.06 12.79
N ILE A 243 4.00 11.98 12.43
CA ILE A 243 3.29 10.72 12.17
C ILE A 243 2.83 10.69 10.72
N ILE A 244 3.14 9.61 10.00
CA ILE A 244 2.52 9.32 8.70
C ILE A 244 1.56 8.14 8.85
N ALA A 245 0.28 8.36 8.57
CA ALA A 245 -0.73 7.31 8.57
C ALA A 245 -0.88 6.73 7.15
N VAL A 246 -0.73 5.42 7.02
CA VAL A 246 -0.51 4.70 5.77
C VAL A 246 -1.53 3.58 5.60
N PRO A 247 -2.39 3.61 4.57
CA PRO A 247 -3.13 2.43 4.17
C PRO A 247 -2.24 1.47 3.37
N LEU A 248 -2.39 0.17 3.57
CA LEU A 248 -1.72 -0.86 2.76
C LEU A 248 -2.28 -0.90 1.33
N PHE A 249 -1.40 -0.74 0.35
CA PHE A 249 -1.69 -0.82 -1.08
C PHE A 249 -0.70 -1.79 -1.72
N VAL A 250 -1.22 -2.89 -2.29
CA VAL A 250 -0.42 -3.93 -2.97
C VAL A 250 0.84 -4.30 -2.17
N GLU A 251 0.62 -4.91 -1.01
CA GLU A 251 1.62 -5.38 -0.03
C GLU A 251 2.52 -4.29 0.61
N CYS A 252 2.42 -3.01 0.22
CA CYS A 252 3.25 -1.94 0.76
C CYS A 252 2.54 -0.57 0.74
N LEU A 253 3.28 0.53 0.52
CA LEU A 253 2.76 1.90 0.52
C LEU A 253 2.01 2.24 -0.77
N PRO A 254 1.08 3.22 -0.72
CA PRO A 254 0.50 3.81 -1.92
C PRO A 254 1.55 4.60 -2.70
N SER A 255 1.50 4.51 -4.03
CA SER A 255 2.34 5.29 -4.95
C SER A 255 2.29 6.81 -4.70
N LEU A 256 1.15 7.36 -4.28
CA LEU A 256 1.03 8.79 -3.96
C LEU A 256 1.93 9.19 -2.78
N LEU A 257 2.01 8.33 -1.76
CA LEU A 257 2.89 8.58 -0.62
C LEU A 257 4.36 8.47 -1.04
N LEU A 258 4.71 7.48 -1.86
CA LEU A 258 6.08 7.36 -2.40
C LEU A 258 6.47 8.56 -3.26
N GLU A 259 5.53 9.13 -4.02
CA GLU A 259 5.75 10.35 -4.79
C GLU A 259 6.06 11.52 -3.85
N PHE A 260 5.20 11.78 -2.85
CA PHE A 260 5.44 12.83 -1.86
C PHE A 260 6.80 12.69 -1.17
N LEU A 261 7.13 11.49 -0.68
CA LEU A 261 8.42 11.21 -0.04
C LEU A 261 9.61 11.44 -0.97
N SER A 262 9.46 11.16 -2.27
CA SER A 262 10.50 11.41 -3.27
C SER A 262 10.77 12.89 -3.52
N THR A 263 9.82 13.77 -3.14
CA THR A 263 10.00 15.23 -3.23
C THR A 263 10.58 15.88 -1.98
N LEU A 264 10.80 15.10 -0.91
CA LEU A 264 11.39 15.63 0.31
C LEU A 264 12.89 15.92 0.10
N PRO A 265 13.42 17.04 0.61
CA PRO A 265 14.86 17.29 0.61
C PRO A 265 15.60 16.24 1.45
N THR A 266 16.81 15.87 1.03
CA THR A 266 17.64 14.88 1.73
C THR A 266 18.16 15.39 3.07
N GLU A 267 18.47 16.69 3.18
CA GLU A 267 18.97 17.32 4.41
C GLU A 267 17.84 17.96 5.21
N ARG A 268 17.64 17.49 6.45
CA ARG A 268 16.64 18.05 7.36
C ARG A 268 17.06 19.42 7.90
N LYS A 269 16.08 20.29 8.15
CA LYS A 269 16.29 21.59 8.83
C LYS A 269 16.48 21.43 10.35
N GLN A 270 15.92 20.37 10.93
CA GLN A 270 16.10 20.02 12.34
C GLN A 270 15.92 18.51 12.59
N PRO A 271 16.41 17.99 13.73
CA PRO A 271 16.15 16.61 14.15
C PRO A 271 14.66 16.32 14.30
N ALA A 272 14.25 15.09 13.97
CA ALA A 272 12.88 14.66 14.16
C ALA A 272 12.78 13.17 14.45
N LYS A 273 11.65 12.78 15.02
CA LYS A 273 11.17 11.43 15.17
C LYS A 273 10.02 11.21 14.19
N LEU A 274 10.16 10.14 13.42
CA LEU A 274 9.15 9.71 12.45
C LEU A 274 8.51 8.41 12.92
N SER A 275 7.21 8.48 13.17
CA SER A 275 6.34 7.37 13.55
C SER A 275 5.32 7.08 12.46
N PHE A 276 4.74 5.88 12.46
CA PHE A 276 3.77 5.49 11.46
C PHE A 276 2.54 4.82 12.06
N ILE A 277 1.39 5.03 11.43
CA ILE A 277 0.18 4.23 11.66
C ILE A 277 -0.10 3.45 10.38
N LEU A 278 0.20 2.15 10.36
CA LEU A 278 0.00 1.27 9.21
C LEU A 278 -1.30 0.47 9.40
N HIS A 279 -2.21 0.59 8.42
CA HIS A 279 -3.47 -0.14 8.49
C HIS A 279 -3.87 -0.84 7.19
N GLY A 280 -4.59 -1.97 7.32
CA GLY A 280 -4.98 -2.84 6.21
C GLY A 280 -6.47 -3.11 6.11
N GLY A 281 -6.90 -3.60 4.94
CA GLY A 281 -8.27 -4.07 4.73
C GLY A 281 -8.54 -5.41 5.42
N PHE A 282 -7.64 -6.38 5.23
CA PHE A 282 -7.66 -7.68 5.90
C PHE A 282 -7.35 -7.56 7.39
N ASP A 283 -7.88 -8.51 8.18
CA ASP A 283 -7.78 -8.49 9.64
C ASP A 283 -6.39 -8.92 10.15
N GLU A 284 -5.68 -9.73 9.36
CA GLU A 284 -4.47 -10.44 9.75
C GLU A 284 -3.23 -9.54 9.78
N GLY A 285 -2.51 -9.54 10.92
CA GLY A 285 -1.29 -8.76 11.10
C GLY A 285 -0.19 -9.08 10.10
N HIS A 286 -0.04 -10.35 9.69
CA HIS A 286 1.03 -10.78 8.80
C HIS A 286 0.96 -10.15 7.39
N GLN A 287 -0.22 -9.67 6.98
CA GLN A 287 -0.46 -8.98 5.72
C GLN A 287 0.22 -7.60 5.70
N LEU A 288 0.51 -7.04 6.88
CA LEU A 288 1.08 -5.70 7.06
C LEU A 288 2.59 -5.72 7.29
N ARG A 289 3.17 -6.88 7.61
CA ARG A 289 4.57 -6.98 8.08
C ARG A 289 5.61 -6.57 7.03
N LEU A 290 5.35 -6.76 5.74
CA LEU A 290 6.26 -6.27 4.71
C LEU A 290 6.26 -4.73 4.64
N GLY A 291 5.07 -4.12 4.64
CA GLY A 291 4.92 -2.67 4.73
C GLY A 291 5.55 -2.11 6.00
N GLU A 292 5.39 -2.79 7.14
CA GLU A 292 6.03 -2.42 8.40
C GLU A 292 7.57 -2.49 8.31
N LYS A 293 8.15 -3.55 7.75
CA LYS A 293 9.60 -3.69 7.56
C LYS A 293 10.15 -2.53 6.72
N PHE A 294 9.46 -2.14 5.65
CA PHE A 294 9.82 -0.96 4.86
C PHE A 294 9.70 0.34 5.67
N LEU A 295 8.60 0.54 6.40
CA LEU A 295 8.42 1.74 7.22
C LEU A 295 9.44 1.84 8.36
N GLN A 296 9.94 0.73 8.90
CA GLN A 296 10.97 0.74 9.94
C GLN A 296 12.34 1.21 9.42
N SER A 297 12.63 1.01 8.13
CA SER A 297 13.90 1.46 7.52
C SER A 297 13.84 2.91 7.02
N LEU A 298 12.64 3.46 6.82
CA LEU A 298 12.42 4.76 6.20
C LEU A 298 12.91 5.97 7.05
N PRO A 299 12.75 6.01 8.39
CA PRO A 299 13.19 7.15 9.20
C PRO A 299 14.66 7.52 8.99
N ALA A 300 15.57 6.54 9.05
CA ALA A 300 17.00 6.80 8.89
C ALA A 300 17.35 7.38 7.51
N GLN A 301 16.65 6.92 6.47
CA GLN A 301 16.80 7.39 5.09
C GLN A 301 16.27 8.81 4.87
N LEU A 302 15.38 9.27 5.75
CA LEU A 302 14.82 10.62 5.78
C LEU A 302 15.45 11.50 6.88
N GLY A 303 16.56 11.05 7.47
CA GLY A 303 17.27 11.75 8.54
C GLY A 303 16.51 11.89 9.86
N CYS A 304 15.55 10.98 10.12
CA CYS A 304 14.75 10.95 11.33
C CYS A 304 15.16 9.78 12.24
N THR A 305 14.94 9.94 13.54
CA THR A 305 14.88 8.82 14.49
C THR A 305 13.58 8.04 14.31
N SER A 306 13.61 6.73 14.53
CA SER A 306 12.40 5.92 14.45
C SER A 306 11.56 6.07 15.72
N GLY A 307 10.29 6.39 15.56
CA GLY A 307 9.29 6.36 16.63
C GLY A 307 8.37 5.12 16.56
N GLY A 308 8.72 4.12 15.74
CA GLY A 308 7.97 2.87 15.63
C GLY A 308 6.75 2.93 14.70
N VAL A 309 6.10 1.78 14.52
CA VAL A 309 4.94 1.59 13.63
C VAL A 309 3.79 0.99 14.44
N LEU A 310 2.66 1.70 14.50
CA LEU A 310 1.41 1.16 15.02
C LEU A 310 0.69 0.41 13.91
N VAL A 311 0.52 -0.91 14.06
CA VAL A 311 0.01 -1.79 13.00
C VAL A 311 -1.41 -2.27 13.32
N LYS A 312 -2.34 -2.22 12.35
CA LYS A 312 -3.69 -2.77 12.55
C LYS A 312 -4.44 -3.15 11.27
N GLY A 313 -4.92 -4.40 11.21
CA GLY A 313 -5.83 -4.87 10.16
C GLY A 313 -7.30 -4.46 10.36
N GLY A 314 -8.15 -4.85 9.41
CA GLY A 314 -9.62 -4.82 9.55
C GLY A 314 -10.29 -3.47 9.33
N SER A 315 -9.57 -2.51 8.74
CA SER A 315 -10.04 -1.13 8.61
C SER A 315 -11.03 -0.90 7.46
N PHE A 316 -11.31 -1.90 6.62
CA PHE A 316 -12.06 -1.73 5.37
C PHE A 316 -13.43 -1.07 5.57
N LEU A 317 -14.19 -1.51 6.59
CA LEU A 317 -15.57 -1.09 6.83
C LEU A 317 -15.71 0.28 7.53
N LEU A 318 -14.62 0.95 7.90
CA LEU A 318 -14.67 2.24 8.62
C LEU A 318 -15.42 3.35 7.87
N ARG A 319 -15.49 3.33 6.55
CA ARG A 319 -16.26 4.30 5.76
C ARG A 319 -17.74 3.94 5.58
N ASN A 320 -18.11 2.65 5.72
CA ASN A 320 -19.46 2.14 5.44
C ASN A 320 -20.20 1.80 6.73
N ARG A 321 -20.57 2.82 7.53
CA ARG A 321 -21.05 2.67 8.91
C ARG A 321 -22.56 2.79 9.11
N GLU A 322 -23.35 2.72 8.03
CA GLU A 322 -24.81 2.89 8.09
C GLU A 322 -25.52 1.75 8.86
N ASN A 323 -24.95 0.54 8.81
CA ASN A 323 -25.46 -0.60 9.56
C ASN A 323 -25.04 -0.51 11.03
N SER A 324 -25.99 -0.65 11.96
CA SER A 324 -25.75 -0.51 13.42
C SER A 324 -24.71 -1.49 13.98
N TYR A 325 -24.68 -2.73 13.49
CA TYR A 325 -23.68 -3.72 13.88
C TYR A 325 -22.28 -3.31 13.41
N ILE A 326 -22.14 -2.91 12.12
CA ILE A 326 -20.88 -2.40 11.58
C ILE A 326 -20.44 -1.14 12.34
N LYS A 327 -21.38 -0.24 12.66
CA LYS A 327 -21.12 0.97 13.43
C LYS A 327 -20.52 0.63 14.79
N LYS A 328 -21.14 -0.28 15.56
CA LYS A 328 -20.66 -0.70 16.89
C LYS A 328 -19.26 -1.33 16.83
N MET A 329 -19.01 -2.20 15.85
CA MET A 329 -17.70 -2.82 15.66
C MET A 329 -16.62 -1.77 15.33
N THR A 330 -16.96 -0.84 14.44
CA THR A 330 -16.05 0.24 14.04
C THR A 330 -15.86 1.31 15.13
N ASP A 331 -16.86 1.57 15.98
CA ASP A 331 -16.72 2.44 17.16
C ASP A 331 -15.67 1.86 18.12
N LYS A 332 -15.73 0.54 18.38
CA LYS A 332 -14.74 -0.15 19.23
C LYS A 332 -13.31 -0.06 18.64
N MET A 333 -13.18 -0.20 17.32
CA MET A 333 -11.91 -0.04 16.64
C MET A 333 -11.38 1.40 16.78
N LEU A 334 -12.20 2.42 16.54
CA LEU A 334 -11.79 3.81 16.68
C LEU A 334 -11.41 4.16 18.12
N ALA A 335 -12.18 3.73 19.12
CA ALA A 335 -11.84 3.92 20.53
C ALA A 335 -10.48 3.30 20.90
N SER A 336 -10.10 2.19 20.26
CA SER A 336 -8.77 1.61 20.45
C SER A 336 -7.64 2.48 19.86
N TYR A 337 -7.89 3.23 18.78
CA TYR A 337 -6.94 4.23 18.28
C TYR A 337 -6.86 5.45 19.19
N THR A 338 -7.97 5.89 19.79
CA THR A 338 -7.97 6.93 20.83
C THR A 338 -7.09 6.54 22.02
N ALA A 339 -7.20 5.29 22.48
CA ALA A 339 -6.31 4.78 23.54
C ALA A 339 -4.83 4.76 23.11
N MET A 340 -4.53 4.50 21.83
CA MET A 340 -3.17 4.59 21.31
C MET A 340 -2.68 6.04 21.17
N GLY A 341 -3.56 7.00 20.91
CA GLY A 341 -3.23 8.43 20.97
C GLY A 341 -2.77 8.86 22.36
N LEU A 342 -3.54 8.49 23.40
CA LEU A 342 -3.17 8.71 24.80
C LEU A 342 -1.84 8.04 25.15
N SER A 343 -1.66 6.78 24.76
CA SER A 343 -0.41 6.04 24.97
C SER A 343 0.77 6.71 24.27
N PHE A 344 0.59 7.18 23.03
CA PHE A 344 1.64 7.89 22.30
C PHE A 344 2.00 9.21 22.96
N ALA A 345 1.04 10.00 23.44
CA ALA A 345 1.31 11.23 24.18
C ALA A 345 2.17 10.98 25.44
N GLN A 346 1.92 9.87 26.14
CA GLN A 346 2.68 9.49 27.34
C GLN A 346 4.08 8.96 27.04
N ASN A 347 4.25 8.20 25.95
CA ASN A 347 5.49 7.46 25.67
C ASN A 347 6.35 8.10 24.57
N GLY A 348 5.76 8.98 23.76
CA GLY A 348 6.38 9.64 22.61
C GLY A 348 6.79 8.70 21.48
N ASN A 349 6.29 7.46 21.42
CA ASN A 349 6.59 6.46 20.39
C ASN A 349 5.60 5.28 20.40
N PHE A 350 5.71 4.39 19.42
CA PHE A 350 4.94 3.13 19.29
C PHE A 350 5.75 1.86 19.64
N MET A 351 6.88 2.00 20.34
CA MET A 351 7.73 0.87 20.75
C MET A 351 7.33 0.32 22.12
N THR A 352 6.04 0.38 22.43
CA THR A 352 5.48 -0.09 23.71
C THR A 352 4.87 -1.49 23.59
N PRO A 353 4.78 -2.26 24.69
CA PRO A 353 4.08 -3.55 24.69
C PRO A 353 2.62 -3.44 24.21
N GLU A 354 1.93 -2.34 24.52
CA GLU A 354 0.55 -2.07 24.12
C GLU A 354 0.44 -1.89 22.60
N ALA A 355 1.34 -1.12 22.00
CA ALA A 355 1.40 -0.92 20.55
C ALA A 355 1.70 -2.24 19.81
N LYS A 356 2.58 -3.09 20.37
CA LYS A 356 2.83 -4.43 19.83
C LYS A 356 1.58 -5.29 19.87
N LYS A 357 0.86 -5.31 21.00
CA LYS A 357 -0.39 -6.06 21.19
C LYS A 357 -1.54 -5.52 20.33
N PHE A 358 -1.50 -4.24 19.96
CA PHE A 358 -2.53 -3.58 19.16
C PHE A 358 -2.80 -4.26 17.82
N THR A 359 -1.75 -4.82 17.20
CA THR A 359 -1.82 -5.56 15.93
C THR A 359 -2.92 -6.62 15.96
N GLY A 360 -3.03 -7.37 17.05
CA GLY A 360 -3.95 -8.49 17.18
C GLY A 360 -3.35 -9.79 16.64
N PHE A 361 -4.15 -10.58 15.94
CA PHE A 361 -3.71 -11.90 15.45
C PHE A 361 -2.85 -11.77 14.19
N GLU A 362 -1.70 -12.46 14.17
CA GLU A 362 -0.91 -12.58 12.94
C GLU A 362 -1.67 -13.31 11.84
N LYS A 363 -2.38 -14.38 12.20
CA LYS A 363 -3.24 -15.17 11.32
C LYS A 363 -4.56 -15.45 12.00
N ASN A 364 -5.63 -15.53 11.22
CA ASN A 364 -6.93 -15.88 11.78
C ASN A 364 -6.89 -17.27 12.45
N PRO A 365 -7.47 -17.43 13.65
CA PRO A 365 -7.54 -18.73 14.29
C PRO A 365 -8.38 -19.69 13.46
N LYS A 366 -8.06 -20.99 13.50
CA LYS A 366 -8.74 -22.03 12.68
C LYS A 366 -10.26 -21.99 12.80
N ILE A 367 -10.78 -21.70 14.00
CA ILE A 367 -12.22 -21.57 14.23
C ILE A 367 -12.83 -20.35 13.53
N GLY A 368 -12.08 -19.24 13.45
CA GLY A 368 -12.46 -18.06 12.68
C GLY A 368 -12.52 -18.37 11.19
N ILE A 369 -11.56 -19.13 10.66
CA ILE A 369 -11.55 -19.58 9.26
C ILE A 369 -12.74 -20.51 8.96
N LEU A 370 -13.06 -21.44 9.86
CA LEU A 370 -14.20 -22.34 9.71
C LEU A 370 -15.54 -21.56 9.67
N LEU A 371 -15.71 -20.61 10.59
CA LEU A 371 -16.87 -19.71 10.61
C LEU A 371 -16.94 -18.83 9.35
N PHE A 372 -15.79 -18.34 8.88
CA PHE A 372 -15.66 -17.60 7.63
C PHE A 372 -16.29 -18.37 6.47
N ASN A 373 -15.92 -19.66 6.32
CA ASN A 373 -16.34 -20.51 5.22
C ASN A 373 -17.82 -20.96 5.30
N LEU A 374 -18.35 -21.24 6.48
CA LEU A 374 -19.70 -21.82 6.64
C LEU A 374 -20.84 -20.80 6.59
N ILE A 375 -20.66 -19.63 7.23
CA ILE A 375 -21.77 -18.70 7.50
C ILE A 375 -21.44 -17.30 6.97
N PHE A 376 -20.22 -16.84 7.23
CA PHE A 376 -19.81 -15.48 6.91
C PHE A 376 -19.64 -15.25 5.41
N LYS A 377 -19.13 -16.21 4.63
CA LYS A 377 -18.93 -16.05 3.18
C LYS A 377 -20.22 -15.63 2.46
N ARG A 378 -21.36 -16.24 2.81
CA ARG A 378 -22.67 -15.92 2.20
C ARG A 378 -23.23 -14.58 2.68
N ILE A 379 -23.07 -14.26 3.97
CA ILE A 379 -23.55 -12.99 4.54
C ILE A 379 -22.69 -11.80 4.05
N VAL A 380 -21.37 -11.95 4.06
CA VAL A 380 -20.39 -10.96 3.58
C VAL A 380 -20.59 -10.70 2.09
N LYS A 381 -20.76 -11.75 1.27
CA LYS A 381 -21.09 -11.62 -0.15
C LYS A 381 -22.35 -10.77 -0.36
N LYS A 382 -23.46 -11.13 0.31
CA LYS A 382 -24.72 -10.37 0.23
C LYS A 382 -24.58 -8.92 0.71
N ASN A 383 -23.75 -8.66 1.72
CA ASN A 383 -23.50 -7.30 2.19
C ASN A 383 -22.77 -6.46 1.14
N PHE A 384 -21.76 -7.02 0.46
CA PHE A 384 -21.09 -6.34 -0.65
C PHE A 384 -22.02 -6.09 -1.83
N GLU A 385 -22.88 -7.05 -2.19
CA GLU A 385 -23.90 -6.87 -3.24
C GLU A 385 -24.85 -5.71 -2.89
N ARG A 386 -25.31 -5.61 -1.64
CA ARG A 386 -26.14 -4.47 -1.18
C ARG A 386 -25.40 -3.13 -1.22
N ILE A 387 -24.14 -3.10 -0.79
CA ILE A 387 -23.31 -1.89 -0.87
C ILE A 387 -23.15 -1.48 -2.34
N ALA A 388 -22.90 -2.45 -3.22
CA ALA A 388 -22.72 -2.20 -4.64
C ALA A 388 -23.99 -1.66 -5.30
N GLN A 389 -25.15 -2.24 -5.00
CA GLN A 389 -26.46 -1.74 -5.47
C GLN A 389 -26.69 -0.29 -5.03
N LYS A 390 -26.41 0.04 -3.76
CA LYS A 390 -26.48 1.43 -3.27
C LYS A 390 -25.53 2.38 -4.01
N TRP A 391 -24.42 1.87 -4.52
CA TRP A 391 -23.46 2.64 -5.32
C TRP A 391 -23.83 2.74 -6.80
N GLY A 392 -24.94 2.10 -7.20
CA GLY A 392 -25.46 2.10 -8.56
C GLY A 392 -24.94 0.95 -9.43
N CYS A 393 -24.39 -0.12 -8.84
CA CYS A 393 -23.98 -1.30 -9.60
C CYS A 393 -25.21 -2.12 -10.04
N THR A 394 -25.31 -2.38 -11.34
CA THR A 394 -26.36 -3.22 -11.95
C THR A 394 -25.87 -4.60 -12.36
N GLU A 395 -24.57 -4.86 -12.22
CA GLU A 395 -23.89 -6.05 -12.72
C GLU A 395 -23.40 -6.96 -11.58
N PRO A 396 -23.18 -8.26 -11.84
CA PRO A 396 -22.50 -9.15 -10.90
C PRO A 396 -21.09 -8.64 -10.55
N LEU A 397 -20.69 -8.70 -9.27
CA LEU A 397 -19.39 -8.20 -8.82
C LEU A 397 -18.19 -9.01 -9.32
N ASP A 398 -18.43 -10.21 -9.81
CA ASP A 398 -17.47 -11.12 -10.45
C ASP A 398 -17.49 -11.02 -11.99
N ARG A 399 -18.26 -10.09 -12.58
CA ARG A 399 -18.27 -9.83 -14.02
C ARG A 399 -16.85 -9.62 -14.56
N LYS A 400 -16.55 -10.20 -15.72
CA LYS A 400 -15.29 -10.04 -16.46
C LYS A 400 -15.54 -9.16 -17.69
N PRO A 401 -15.35 -7.83 -17.60
CA PRO A 401 -15.68 -6.91 -18.69
C PRO A 401 -14.68 -6.90 -19.86
N TYR A 402 -13.58 -7.65 -19.76
CA TYR A 402 -12.50 -7.73 -20.74
C TYR A 402 -12.21 -9.17 -21.09
#